data_AF-A0A2C4PTS7-F1
#
_entry.id   AF-A0A2C4PTS7-F1
#
_cell.length_a   1.000
_cell.length_b   1.000
_cell.length_c   1.000
_cell.angle_alpha   90.00
_cell.angle_beta   90.00
_cell.angle_gamma   90.00
#
_symmetry.space_group_name_H-M   'P 1'
#
loop_
_entity.id
_entity.type
_entity.pdbx_description
1 polymer ?
#
loop_
_entity_poly.entity_id
_entity_poly.type
_entity_poly.pdbx_seq_one_letter_code
_entity_poly.pdbx_strand_id
1 'polypeptide(L)'
;MTKVVDFGQAEKKAKIRDSKIDSIYDQLQAGGYSEEEKAMLLQLLSKTTGGDEYFIGKKKKPTDRVRFVQLIMDNVNYLTEIEYLSSKEEAFLFKLAPYVEFKTNVIIQKIDKDNVDTTTPASPTYLAERFKMARKNVSLTMNGLFKKGVLGVAAAGITTEDGRACTSRTWFVNPNIMCCSPKDGIDKATQHIFRNSLRNFKIDESKKKYKLPIYLF
;
A
#
# COMPACT_ATOMS: atom_id res chain seq x y z
N MET A 1 47.81 7.24 48.37
CA MET A 1 47.56 8.62 47.91
C MET A 1 46.13 8.70 47.41
N THR A 2 45.24 9.33 48.17
CA THR A 2 43.83 9.49 47.83
C THR A 2 43.73 10.56 46.74
N LYS A 3 43.35 10.20 45.50
CA LYS A 3 43.10 11.18 44.44
C LYS A 3 41.90 12.03 44.85
N VAL A 4 42.15 13.26 45.28
CA VAL A 4 41.10 14.26 45.51
C VAL A 4 40.54 14.62 44.13
N VAL A 5 39.30 14.21 43.87
CA VAL A 5 38.58 14.59 42.64
C VAL A 5 38.15 16.03 42.82
N ASP A 6 38.72 16.94 42.03
CA ASP A 6 38.26 18.32 41.95
C ASP A 6 36.91 18.35 41.20
N PHE A 7 35.83 18.43 41.99
CA PHE A 7 34.45 18.45 41.48
C PHE A 7 34.19 19.62 40.53
N GLY A 8 34.90 20.75 40.66
CA GLY A 8 34.78 21.89 39.75
C GLY A 8 35.32 21.58 38.35
N GLN A 9 36.42 20.83 38.24
CA GLN A 9 36.93 20.39 36.94
C GLN A 9 36.06 19.31 36.30
N ALA A 10 35.49 18.42 37.11
CA ALA A 10 34.56 17.40 36.64
C ALA A 10 33.29 18.02 36.06
N GLU A 11 32.71 19.01 36.74
CA GLU A 11 31.50 19.72 36.29
C GLU A 11 31.76 20.55 35.02
N LYS A 12 32.90 21.23 34.94
CA LYS A 12 33.29 21.99 33.74
C LYS A 12 33.45 21.08 32.52
N LYS A 13 34.03 19.89 32.70
CA LYS A 13 34.15 18.88 31.63
C LYS A 13 32.81 18.24 31.26
N ALA A 14 31.87 18.10 32.20
CA ALA A 14 30.51 17.64 31.92
C ALA A 14 29.75 18.67 31.08
N LYS A 15 29.74 19.95 31.49
CA LYS A 15 29.12 21.04 30.73
C LYS A 15 29.67 21.18 29.31
N ILE A 16 30.98 21.07 29.11
CA ILE A 16 31.59 21.09 27.76
C ILE A 16 31.12 19.90 26.90
N ARG A 17 30.88 18.74 27.52
CA ARG A 17 30.41 17.55 26.82
C ARG A 17 28.95 17.68 26.41
N ASP A 18 28.12 18.18 27.32
CA ASP A 18 26.69 18.41 27.06
C ASP A 18 26.49 19.48 25.99
N SER A 19 27.21 20.61 26.05
CA SER A 19 27.16 21.65 25.01
C SER A 19 27.61 21.15 23.63
N LYS A 20 28.55 20.19 23.57
CA LYS A 20 28.94 19.56 22.29
C LYS A 20 27.83 18.65 21.76
N ILE A 21 27.17 17.90 22.64
CA ILE A 21 26.05 17.04 22.28
C ILE A 21 24.89 17.89 21.75
N ASP A 22 24.55 18.99 22.42
CA ASP A 22 23.50 19.91 21.99
C ASP A 22 23.83 20.56 20.63
N SER A 23 25.08 20.96 20.39
CA SER A 23 25.49 21.48 19.08
C SER A 23 25.34 20.48 17.93
N ILE A 24 25.50 19.17 18.21
CA ILE A 24 25.29 18.11 17.23
C ILE A 24 23.78 17.96 16.95
N TYR A 25 22.94 18.05 17.99
CA TYR A 25 21.48 18.02 17.83
C TYR A 25 20.94 19.22 17.05
N ASP A 26 21.48 20.42 17.28
CA ASP A 26 21.10 21.62 16.54
C ASP A 26 21.53 21.55 15.06
N GLN A 27 22.70 20.98 14.78
CA GLN A 27 23.15 20.72 13.40
C GLN A 27 22.27 19.69 12.67
N LEU A 28 21.71 18.72 13.40
CA LEU A 28 20.77 17.74 12.82
C LEU A 28 19.41 18.37 12.43
N GLN A 29 19.04 19.53 12.98
CA GLN A 29 17.82 20.25 12.62
C GLN A 29 17.96 21.13 11.37
N ALA A 30 19.19 21.49 10.98
CA ALA A 30 19.46 22.47 9.91
C ALA A 30 19.44 21.89 8.47
N GLY A 31 19.05 20.62 8.29
CA GLY A 31 19.13 19.92 7.02
C GLY A 31 20.24 18.86 7.06
N GLY A 32 19.86 17.60 6.83
CA GLY A 32 20.78 16.48 6.98
C GLY A 32 21.93 16.49 5.95
N TYR A 33 22.93 15.66 6.21
CA TYR A 33 24.11 15.48 5.35
C TYR A 33 23.75 15.23 3.88
N SER A 34 24.57 15.77 2.97
CA SER A 34 24.56 15.47 1.54
C SER A 34 24.85 13.99 1.28
N GLU A 35 24.57 13.50 0.08
CA GLU A 35 24.92 12.12 -0.29
C GLU A 35 26.44 11.88 -0.28
N GLU A 36 27.25 12.89 -0.62
CA GLU A 36 28.72 12.78 -0.56
C GLU A 36 29.21 12.66 0.88
N GLU A 37 28.64 13.47 1.78
CA GLU A 37 28.97 13.43 3.21
C GLU A 37 28.59 12.08 3.84
N LYS A 38 27.44 11.50 3.46
CA LYS A 38 27.04 10.14 3.88
C LYS A 38 28.00 9.07 3.38
N ALA A 39 28.43 9.15 2.11
CA ALA A 39 29.39 8.21 1.54
C ALA A 39 30.75 8.26 2.24
N MET A 40 31.22 9.47 2.55
CA MET A 40 32.46 9.67 3.29
C MET A 40 32.39 9.09 4.71
N LEU A 41 31.22 9.24 5.37
CA LEU A 41 30.98 8.70 6.71
C LEU A 41 31.00 7.16 6.73
N LEU A 42 30.37 6.53 5.72
CA LEU A 42 30.40 5.07 5.52
C LEU A 42 31.82 4.56 5.24
N GLN A 43 32.58 5.26 4.41
CA GLN A 43 33.96 4.91 4.10
C GLN A 43 34.87 5.01 5.33
N LEU A 44 34.67 6.03 6.17
CA LEU A 44 35.41 6.18 7.42
C LEU A 44 35.11 5.03 8.38
N LEU A 45 33.83 4.67 8.54
CA LEU A 45 33.40 3.53 9.37
C LEU A 45 34.03 2.22 8.89
N SER A 46 33.99 1.96 7.59
CA SER A 46 34.64 0.80 6.97
C SER A 46 36.14 0.77 7.26
N LYS A 47 36.82 1.90 7.11
CA LYS A 47 38.27 2.00 7.42
C LYS A 47 38.58 1.75 8.89
N THR A 48 37.74 2.23 9.81
CA THR A 48 37.96 2.06 11.25
C THR A 48 37.73 0.63 11.76
N THR A 49 36.99 -0.17 11.01
CA THR A 49 36.55 -1.52 11.40
C THR A 49 37.30 -2.62 10.65
N GLY A 50 38.22 -2.24 9.75
CA GLY A 50 39.09 -3.19 9.05
C GLY A 50 38.57 -3.61 7.67
N GLY A 51 37.69 -2.82 7.05
CA GLY A 51 37.18 -3.07 5.70
C GLY A 51 35.76 -3.62 5.65
N ASP A 52 35.03 -3.62 6.77
CA ASP A 52 33.62 -4.04 6.80
C ASP A 52 32.75 -3.06 5.99
N GLU A 53 31.75 -3.58 5.28
CA GLU A 53 30.76 -2.77 4.57
C GLU A 53 29.62 -2.35 5.50
N TYR A 54 29.34 -1.04 5.52
CA TYR A 54 28.24 -0.44 6.28
C TYR A 54 27.19 0.15 5.34
N PHE A 55 25.93 0.12 5.76
CA PHE A 55 24.84 0.79 5.07
C PHE A 55 23.99 1.62 6.05
N ILE A 56 23.44 2.75 5.58
CA ILE A 56 22.52 3.58 6.35
C ILE A 56 21.09 3.26 5.92
N GLY A 57 20.36 2.51 6.74
CA GLY A 57 18.93 2.27 6.56
C GLY A 57 18.08 3.29 7.32
N LYS A 58 17.04 3.84 6.70
CA LYS A 58 15.99 4.55 7.44
C LYS A 58 15.07 3.53 8.12
N LYS A 59 14.87 3.67 9.43
CA LYS A 59 13.83 2.90 10.14
C LYS A 59 12.46 3.29 9.54
N LYS A 60 11.75 2.32 8.97
CA LYS A 60 10.37 2.54 8.51
C LYS A 60 9.55 3.06 9.69
N LYS A 61 8.81 4.15 9.49
CA LYS A 61 7.93 4.68 10.52
C LYS A 61 6.88 3.62 10.83
N PRO A 62 6.38 3.52 12.08
CA PRO A 62 5.27 2.63 12.40
C PRO A 62 4.05 2.83 11.47
N THR A 63 3.83 4.08 11.02
CA THR A 63 2.80 4.47 10.04
C THR A 63 2.99 3.82 8.67
N ASP A 64 4.22 3.53 8.25
CA ASP A 64 4.52 2.93 6.95
C ASP A 64 4.12 1.45 6.88
N ARG A 65 3.73 0.86 8.02
CA ARG A 65 3.17 -0.50 8.11
C ARG A 65 1.64 -0.51 7.94
N VAL A 66 0.99 0.65 7.97
CA VAL A 66 -0.46 0.75 7.84
C VAL A 66 -0.81 0.60 6.37
N ARG A 67 -1.56 -0.46 6.05
CA ARG A 67 -2.15 -0.65 4.73
C ARG A 67 -3.42 0.18 4.62
N PHE A 68 -3.55 0.92 3.54
CA PHE A 68 -4.74 1.68 3.21
C PHE A 68 -5.05 1.54 1.72
N VAL A 69 -6.32 1.76 1.38
CA VAL A 69 -6.79 1.82 0.00
C VAL A 69 -7.08 3.28 -0.32
N GLN A 70 -6.59 3.74 -1.47
CA GLN A 70 -6.86 5.07 -2.02
C GLN A 70 -8.08 5.00 -2.94
N LEU A 71 -9.05 5.87 -2.73
CA LEU A 71 -10.16 6.06 -3.66
C LEU A 71 -9.78 7.10 -4.70
N ILE A 72 -10.06 6.82 -5.97
CA ILE A 72 -9.94 7.84 -7.03
C ILE A 72 -11.21 8.67 -6.99
N MET A 73 -11.15 9.78 -6.24
CA MET A 73 -12.33 10.58 -5.86
C MET A 73 -13.16 11.00 -7.08
N ASP A 74 -12.53 11.54 -8.12
CA ASP A 74 -13.24 11.99 -9.33
C ASP A 74 -13.98 10.84 -10.03
N ASN A 75 -13.38 9.64 -10.02
CA ASN A 75 -14.01 8.46 -10.62
C ASN A 75 -15.17 7.95 -9.76
N VAL A 76 -14.99 7.86 -8.44
CA VAL A 76 -16.06 7.41 -7.53
C VAL A 76 -17.23 8.38 -7.58
N ASN A 77 -16.97 9.69 -7.49
CA ASN A 77 -18.01 10.71 -7.58
C ASN A 77 -18.77 10.62 -8.92
N TYR A 78 -18.05 10.54 -10.04
CA TYR A 78 -18.65 10.39 -11.37
C TYR A 78 -19.53 9.15 -11.49
N LEU A 79 -19.08 7.99 -10.98
CA LEU A 79 -19.87 6.76 -11.02
C LEU A 79 -21.13 6.82 -10.16
N THR A 80 -21.10 7.54 -9.04
CA THR A 80 -22.28 7.78 -8.21
C THR A 80 -23.24 8.78 -8.88
N GLU A 81 -22.75 9.87 -9.46
CA GLU A 81 -23.56 10.88 -10.17
C GLU A 81 -24.36 10.29 -11.35
N ILE A 82 -23.79 9.33 -12.06
CA ILE A 82 -24.45 8.66 -13.18
C ILE A 82 -25.21 7.40 -12.75
N GLU A 83 -25.34 7.15 -11.43
CA GLU A 83 -26.01 6.01 -10.82
C GLU A 83 -25.49 4.64 -11.32
N TYR A 84 -24.21 4.58 -11.69
CA TYR A 84 -23.62 3.36 -12.22
C TYR A 84 -23.47 2.27 -11.16
N LEU A 85 -23.22 2.65 -9.91
CA LEU A 85 -23.14 1.74 -8.77
C LEU A 85 -24.42 1.86 -7.93
N SER A 86 -24.97 0.72 -7.53
CA SER A 86 -26.06 0.70 -6.55
C SER A 86 -25.51 0.91 -5.13
N SER A 87 -26.34 1.42 -4.21
CA SER A 87 -25.93 1.60 -2.81
C SER A 87 -25.43 0.30 -2.15
N LYS A 88 -25.97 -0.86 -2.58
CA LYS A 88 -25.51 -2.18 -2.11
C LYS A 88 -24.09 -2.48 -2.59
N GLU A 89 -23.76 -2.11 -3.82
CA GLU A 89 -22.42 -2.28 -4.39
C GLU A 89 -21.42 -1.32 -3.75
N GLU A 90 -21.78 -0.06 -3.53
CA GLU A 90 -20.95 0.93 -2.83
C GLU A 90 -20.61 0.46 -1.40
N ALA A 91 -21.64 0.06 -0.64
CA ALA A 91 -21.45 -0.47 0.71
C ALA A 91 -20.60 -1.76 0.71
N PHE A 92 -20.73 -2.58 -0.34
CA PHE A 92 -19.91 -3.79 -0.49
C PHE A 92 -18.44 -3.46 -0.76
N LEU A 93 -18.15 -2.47 -1.63
CA LEU A 93 -16.78 -2.01 -1.88
C LEU A 93 -16.11 -1.48 -0.60
N PHE A 94 -16.87 -0.74 0.23
CA PHE A 94 -16.36 -0.28 1.53
C PHE A 94 -16.00 -1.46 2.46
N LYS A 95 -16.85 -2.48 2.55
CA LYS A 95 -16.55 -3.72 3.31
C LYS A 95 -15.35 -4.49 2.74
N LEU A 96 -15.13 -4.38 1.42
CA LEU A 96 -14.07 -5.08 0.69
C LEU A 96 -12.71 -4.40 0.81
N ALA A 97 -12.66 -3.08 0.97
CA ALA A 97 -11.44 -2.28 1.04
C ALA A 97 -10.32 -2.91 1.90
N PRO A 98 -10.56 -3.43 3.12
CA PRO A 98 -9.47 -3.93 3.94
C PRO A 98 -8.99 -5.34 3.54
N TYR A 99 -9.58 -5.96 2.52
CA TYR A 99 -9.19 -7.26 1.94
C TYR A 99 -8.43 -7.09 0.62
N VAL A 100 -8.19 -5.87 0.17
CA VAL A 100 -7.43 -5.58 -1.05
C VAL A 100 -5.93 -5.65 -0.73
N GLU A 101 -5.25 -6.59 -1.37
CA GLU A 101 -3.80 -6.76 -1.23
C GLU A 101 -3.04 -5.59 -1.84
N PHE A 102 -1.94 -5.23 -1.19
CA PHE A 102 -1.02 -4.22 -1.68
C PHE A 102 -0.43 -4.61 -3.04
N LYS A 103 -0.22 -3.63 -3.94
CA LYS A 103 0.39 -3.76 -5.27
C LYS A 103 -0.47 -4.53 -6.29
N THR A 104 -0.87 -5.75 -5.96
CA THR A 104 -1.63 -6.63 -6.86
C THR A 104 -3.11 -6.29 -6.92
N ASN A 105 -3.67 -5.62 -5.91
CA ASN A 105 -5.10 -5.35 -5.81
C ASN A 105 -5.98 -6.62 -5.80
N VAL A 106 -5.40 -7.79 -5.48
CA VAL A 106 -6.14 -9.04 -5.31
C VAL A 106 -6.96 -8.99 -4.03
N ILE A 107 -8.16 -9.54 -4.07
CA ILE A 107 -8.97 -9.75 -2.87
C ILE A 107 -8.47 -11.00 -2.15
N ILE A 108 -7.95 -10.82 -0.94
CA ILE A 108 -7.30 -11.88 -0.16
C ILE A 108 -8.05 -12.18 1.13
N GLN A 109 -7.83 -13.37 1.66
CA GLN A 109 -8.31 -13.72 2.99
C GLN A 109 -7.46 -12.99 4.04
N LYS A 110 -8.12 -12.44 5.06
CA LYS A 110 -7.44 -12.00 6.28
C LYS A 110 -7.23 -13.20 7.20
N ILE A 111 -5.98 -13.43 7.56
CA ILE A 111 -5.63 -14.28 8.69
C ILE A 111 -5.47 -13.37 9.92
N ASP A 112 -5.97 -13.84 11.07
CA ASP A 112 -5.98 -13.06 12.31
C ASP A 112 -4.55 -12.73 12.79
N LYS A 113 -4.47 -11.71 13.67
CA LYS A 113 -3.39 -10.75 13.98
C LYS A 113 -1.90 -11.17 13.92
N ASP A 114 -1.55 -12.45 13.91
CA ASP A 114 -0.17 -12.93 14.02
C ASP A 114 0.35 -13.75 12.81
N ASN A 115 -0.47 -14.00 11.78
CA ASN A 115 -0.04 -14.76 10.61
C ASN A 115 -0.19 -13.96 9.31
N VAL A 116 0.96 -13.64 8.71
CA VAL A 116 1.08 -13.04 7.38
C VAL A 116 1.07 -14.17 6.36
N ASP A 117 -0.10 -14.75 6.09
CA ASP A 117 -0.29 -15.39 4.80
C ASP A 117 -1.30 -14.56 4.01
N THR A 118 -0.80 -13.46 3.46
CA THR A 118 -1.54 -12.58 2.54
C THR A 118 -1.82 -13.25 1.20
N THR A 119 -1.42 -14.51 1.01
CA THR A 119 -1.29 -15.08 -0.31
C THR A 119 -2.55 -15.75 -0.84
N THR A 120 -3.51 -16.09 0.02
CA THR A 120 -4.69 -16.86 -0.39
C THR A 120 -5.80 -15.94 -0.91
N PRO A 121 -6.22 -16.08 -2.18
CA PRO A 121 -7.35 -15.34 -2.71
C PRO A 121 -8.64 -15.63 -1.93
N ALA A 122 -9.43 -14.58 -1.68
CA ALA A 122 -10.71 -14.72 -0.98
C ALA A 122 -11.76 -15.39 -1.87
N SER A 123 -12.43 -16.40 -1.34
CA SER A 123 -13.61 -16.98 -1.97
C SER A 123 -14.87 -16.18 -1.60
N PRO A 124 -15.94 -16.22 -2.42
CA PRO A 124 -17.23 -15.65 -2.06
C PRO A 124 -17.81 -16.22 -0.75
N THR A 125 -17.49 -17.48 -0.43
CA THR A 125 -17.90 -18.13 0.83
C THR A 125 -17.20 -17.49 2.03
N TYR A 126 -15.89 -17.29 1.94
CA TYR A 126 -15.12 -16.61 2.99
C TYR A 126 -15.63 -15.18 3.24
N LEU A 127 -15.87 -14.42 2.15
CA LEU A 127 -16.40 -13.06 2.27
C LEU A 127 -17.82 -13.04 2.87
N ALA A 128 -18.65 -14.04 2.57
CA ALA A 128 -19.99 -14.16 3.14
C ALA A 128 -19.96 -14.33 4.66
N GLU A 129 -19.08 -15.21 5.15
CA GLU A 129 -18.86 -15.43 6.59
C GLU A 129 -18.35 -14.15 7.26
N ARG A 130 -17.30 -13.53 6.69
CA ARG A 130 -16.69 -12.32 7.25
C ARG A 130 -17.61 -11.11 7.24
N PHE A 131 -18.44 -10.96 6.21
CA PHE A 131 -19.39 -9.85 6.11
C PHE A 131 -20.72 -10.10 6.81
N LYS A 132 -20.92 -11.31 7.37
CA LYS A 132 -22.18 -11.77 7.97
C LYS A 132 -23.35 -11.59 6.99
N MET A 133 -23.13 -12.01 5.74
CA MET A 133 -24.09 -11.90 4.64
C MET A 133 -24.35 -13.28 4.04
N ALA A 134 -25.54 -13.51 3.49
CA ALA A 134 -25.81 -14.72 2.74
C ALA A 134 -24.85 -14.85 1.54
N ARG A 135 -24.26 -16.04 1.34
CA ARG A 135 -23.31 -16.32 0.24
C ARG A 135 -23.89 -16.01 -1.14
N LYS A 136 -25.20 -16.22 -1.33
CA LYS A 136 -25.94 -15.82 -2.53
C LYS A 136 -25.85 -14.31 -2.78
N ASN A 137 -26.03 -13.50 -1.73
CA ASN A 137 -26.00 -12.04 -1.85
C ASN A 137 -24.60 -11.52 -2.19
N VAL A 138 -23.56 -12.09 -1.57
CA VAL A 138 -22.16 -11.78 -1.90
C VAL A 138 -21.86 -12.13 -3.35
N SER A 139 -22.21 -13.35 -3.79
CA SER A 139 -21.96 -13.80 -5.16
C SER A 139 -22.69 -12.93 -6.19
N LEU A 140 -23.96 -12.56 -5.93
CA LEU A 140 -24.72 -11.67 -6.79
C LEU A 140 -24.08 -10.29 -6.90
N THR A 141 -23.65 -9.69 -5.77
CA THR A 141 -22.99 -8.39 -5.78
C THR A 141 -21.64 -8.43 -6.48
N MET A 142 -20.79 -9.44 -6.21
CA MET A 142 -19.50 -9.60 -6.88
C MET A 142 -19.66 -9.76 -8.40
N ASN A 143 -20.62 -10.56 -8.85
CA ASN A 143 -20.90 -10.72 -10.28
C ASN A 143 -21.49 -9.45 -10.92
N GLY A 144 -22.26 -8.65 -10.18
CA GLY A 144 -22.72 -7.33 -10.64
C GLY A 144 -21.53 -6.40 -10.88
N LEU A 145 -20.64 -6.28 -9.89
CA LEU A 145 -19.42 -5.49 -10.00
C LEU A 145 -18.45 -6.00 -11.08
N PHE A 146 -18.39 -7.32 -11.30
CA PHE A 146 -17.64 -7.94 -12.38
C PHE A 146 -18.13 -7.48 -13.75
N LYS A 147 -19.43 -7.59 -14.00
CA LYS A 147 -20.05 -7.13 -15.26
C LYS A 147 -19.84 -5.63 -15.49
N LYS A 148 -19.78 -4.86 -14.40
CA LYS A 148 -19.50 -3.42 -14.42
C LYS A 148 -18.03 -3.07 -14.61
N GLY A 149 -17.11 -4.04 -14.63
CA GLY A 149 -15.67 -3.80 -14.76
C GLY A 149 -15.01 -3.17 -13.52
N VAL A 150 -15.70 -3.20 -12.39
CA VAL A 150 -15.19 -2.73 -11.08
C VAL A 150 -14.41 -3.83 -10.39
N LEU A 151 -14.86 -5.08 -10.53
CA LEU A 151 -14.09 -6.28 -10.20
C LEU A 151 -13.65 -7.00 -11.47
N GLY A 152 -12.58 -7.77 -11.37
CA GLY A 152 -12.03 -8.57 -12.45
C GLY A 152 -11.55 -9.92 -11.95
N VAL A 153 -11.39 -10.87 -12.86
CA VAL A 153 -10.70 -12.13 -12.60
C VAL A 153 -9.60 -12.30 -13.64
N ALA A 154 -8.53 -12.97 -13.26
CA ALA A 154 -7.47 -13.28 -14.21
C ALA A 154 -7.91 -14.39 -15.19
N ALA A 155 -7.48 -14.27 -16.44
CA ALA A 155 -7.49 -15.40 -17.36
C ALA A 155 -6.51 -16.49 -16.89
N ALA A 156 -6.76 -17.74 -17.27
CA ALA A 156 -5.86 -18.84 -16.94
C ALA A 156 -4.46 -18.58 -17.52
N GLY A 157 -3.41 -18.78 -16.71
CA GLY A 157 -2.01 -18.61 -17.12
C GLY A 157 -1.41 -17.22 -16.87
N ILE A 158 -2.17 -16.28 -16.30
CA ILE A 158 -1.64 -14.98 -15.84
C ILE A 158 -0.98 -15.16 -14.47
N THR A 159 0.20 -14.59 -14.28
CA THR A 159 0.92 -14.57 -13.00
C THR A 159 1.19 -13.12 -12.60
N THR A 160 1.01 -12.77 -11.32
CA THR A 160 1.41 -11.43 -10.82
C THR A 160 2.92 -11.27 -10.86
N GLU A 161 3.43 -10.05 -10.78
CA GLU A 161 4.87 -9.77 -10.67
C GLU A 161 5.49 -10.46 -9.45
N ASP A 162 4.69 -10.59 -8.39
CA ASP A 162 5.11 -11.25 -7.14
C ASP A 162 4.99 -12.80 -7.23
N GLY A 163 4.74 -13.36 -8.42
CA GLY A 163 4.79 -14.80 -8.69
C GLY A 163 3.51 -15.59 -8.41
N ARG A 164 2.39 -14.93 -8.05
CA ARG A 164 1.12 -15.63 -7.80
C ARG A 164 0.50 -16.08 -9.12
N ALA A 165 0.35 -17.40 -9.29
CA ALA A 165 -0.46 -17.97 -10.37
C ALA A 165 -1.93 -17.57 -10.18
N CYS A 166 -2.47 -16.79 -11.12
CA CYS A 166 -3.83 -16.32 -11.06
C CYS A 166 -4.76 -17.27 -11.82
N THR A 167 -5.96 -17.45 -11.28
CA THR A 167 -6.99 -18.31 -11.87
C THR A 167 -8.28 -17.50 -12.08
N SER A 168 -9.27 -18.11 -12.72
CA SER A 168 -10.63 -17.56 -12.81
C SER A 168 -11.32 -17.36 -11.44
N ARG A 169 -10.72 -17.84 -10.36
CA ARG A 169 -11.19 -17.67 -8.98
C ARG A 169 -10.42 -16.57 -8.22
N THR A 170 -9.38 -16.01 -8.82
CA THR A 170 -8.61 -14.91 -8.22
C THR A 170 -9.28 -13.60 -8.60
N TRP A 171 -9.93 -12.97 -7.62
CA TRP A 171 -10.64 -11.71 -7.82
C TRP A 171 -9.75 -10.50 -7.57
N PHE A 172 -9.88 -9.51 -8.43
CA PHE A 172 -9.14 -8.25 -8.38
C PHE A 172 -10.12 -7.08 -8.27
N VAL A 173 -9.64 -6.00 -7.67
CA VAL A 173 -10.35 -4.72 -7.63
C VAL A 173 -9.71 -3.74 -8.62
N ASN A 174 -10.54 -3.07 -9.43
CA ASN A 174 -10.07 -2.09 -10.41
C ASN A 174 -9.36 -0.92 -9.70
N PRO A 175 -8.05 -0.70 -9.96
CA PRO A 175 -7.29 0.37 -9.30
C PRO A 175 -7.79 1.78 -9.66
N ASN A 176 -8.50 1.93 -10.79
CA ASN A 176 -9.14 3.19 -11.15
C ASN A 176 -10.30 3.55 -10.21
N ILE A 177 -10.75 2.64 -9.35
CA ILE A 177 -11.76 2.88 -8.30
C ILE A 177 -11.10 2.87 -6.92
N MET A 178 -10.41 1.77 -6.59
CA MET A 178 -9.78 1.53 -5.30
C MET A 178 -8.35 1.03 -5.54
N CYS A 179 -7.35 1.85 -5.24
CA CYS A 179 -5.94 1.54 -5.44
C CYS A 179 -5.26 1.19 -4.11
N CYS A 180 -4.66 0.01 -4.00
CA CYS A 180 -3.84 -0.39 -2.86
C CYS A 180 -2.36 -0.41 -3.26
N SER A 181 -1.88 0.62 -3.94
CA SER A 181 -0.47 0.74 -4.35
C SER A 181 -0.09 2.19 -4.58
N PRO A 182 1.21 2.52 -4.65
CA PRO A 182 1.65 3.73 -5.33
C PRO A 182 1.12 3.75 -6.76
N LYS A 183 0.86 4.94 -7.33
CA LYS A 183 0.32 5.09 -8.69
C LYS A 183 1.16 4.35 -9.73
N ASP A 184 2.48 4.41 -9.59
CA ASP A 184 3.43 3.82 -10.54
C ASP A 184 3.74 2.35 -10.23
N GLY A 185 3.15 1.81 -9.15
CA GLY A 185 3.44 0.48 -8.63
C GLY A 185 2.30 -0.52 -8.80
N ILE A 186 1.32 -0.25 -9.66
CA ILE A 186 0.22 -1.18 -9.92
C ILE A 186 0.75 -2.39 -10.70
N ASP A 187 0.47 -3.60 -10.22
CA ASP A 187 0.90 -4.84 -10.87
C ASP A 187 0.44 -4.96 -12.34
N LYS A 188 1.32 -5.42 -13.23
CA LYS A 188 1.04 -5.56 -14.67
C LYS A 188 -0.12 -6.51 -14.99
N ALA A 189 -0.30 -7.59 -14.22
CA ALA A 189 -1.45 -8.47 -14.40
C ALA A 189 -2.75 -7.71 -14.13
N THR A 190 -2.77 -6.91 -13.07
CA THR A 190 -3.91 -6.07 -12.72
C THR A 190 -4.18 -5.02 -13.79
N GLN A 191 -3.14 -4.35 -14.29
CA GLN A 191 -3.29 -3.42 -15.42
C GLN A 191 -3.86 -4.12 -16.66
N HIS A 192 -3.39 -5.33 -16.96
CA HIS A 192 -3.88 -6.12 -18.09
C HIS A 192 -5.36 -6.49 -17.94
N ILE A 193 -5.77 -6.96 -16.76
CA ILE A 193 -7.17 -7.33 -16.45
C ILE A 193 -8.11 -6.14 -16.67
N PHE A 194 -7.69 -4.93 -16.29
CA PHE A 194 -8.54 -3.73 -16.33
C PHE A 194 -8.26 -2.77 -17.49
N ARG A 195 -7.36 -3.12 -18.41
CA ARG A 195 -6.91 -2.24 -19.51
C ARG A 195 -8.06 -1.59 -20.28
N ASN A 196 -9.11 -2.36 -20.55
CA ASN A 196 -10.27 -1.93 -21.33
C ASN A 196 -11.51 -1.64 -20.46
N SER A 197 -11.41 -1.87 -19.14
CA SER A 197 -12.53 -1.69 -18.23
C SER A 197 -12.89 -0.21 -18.11
N LEU A 198 -14.19 0.08 -18.14
CA LEU A 198 -14.74 1.42 -17.95
C LEU A 198 -14.25 2.48 -18.96
N ARG A 199 -13.74 2.10 -20.15
CA ARG A 199 -13.29 3.05 -21.21
C ARG A 199 -14.39 3.51 -22.17
N ASN A 200 -15.48 2.76 -22.30
CA ASN A 200 -16.63 3.05 -23.17
C ASN A 200 -17.87 2.27 -22.70
N PHE A 201 -18.15 2.31 -21.41
CA PHE A 201 -19.22 1.53 -20.83
C PHE A 201 -20.59 2.17 -21.10
N LYS A 202 -21.65 1.37 -21.02
CA LYS A 202 -23.03 1.82 -21.17
C LYS A 202 -23.75 1.61 -19.85
N ILE A 203 -24.71 2.50 -19.59
CA ILE A 203 -25.65 2.38 -18.49
C ILE A 203 -26.98 2.01 -19.15
N ASP A 204 -27.48 0.82 -18.83
CA ASP A 204 -28.68 0.22 -19.44
C ASP A 204 -28.62 0.15 -20.98
N GLU A 205 -29.78 0.15 -21.63
CA GLU A 205 -29.93 0.16 -23.09
C GLU A 205 -29.61 1.53 -23.73
N SER A 206 -29.05 2.46 -22.95
CA SER A 206 -28.66 3.77 -23.45
C SER A 206 -27.64 3.65 -24.58
N LYS A 207 -27.85 4.43 -25.65
CA LYS A 207 -26.87 4.57 -26.73
C LYS A 207 -25.65 5.40 -26.31
N LYS A 208 -25.73 6.14 -25.19
CA LYS A 208 -24.66 6.99 -24.67
C LYS A 208 -23.53 6.13 -24.10
N LYS A 209 -22.30 6.42 -24.52
CA LYS A 209 -21.08 5.80 -23.98
C LYS A 209 -20.48 6.70 -22.91
N TYR A 210 -20.05 6.07 -21.82
CA TYR A 210 -19.44 6.71 -20.65
C TYR A 210 -17.98 6.27 -20.53
N LYS A 211 -17.15 7.13 -19.93
CA LYS A 211 -15.74 6.86 -19.63
C LYS A 211 -15.38 7.50 -18.29
N LEU A 212 -14.44 6.91 -17.56
CA LEU A 212 -13.95 7.50 -16.32
C LEU A 212 -13.21 8.81 -16.59
N PRO A 213 -13.29 9.79 -15.66
CA PRO A 213 -12.48 11.00 -15.70
C PRO A 213 -10.97 10.72 -15.67
N ILE A 214 -10.53 9.76 -14.84
CA ILE A 214 -9.12 9.44 -14.59
C ILE A 214 -8.85 7.96 -14.88
N TYR A 215 -7.71 7.70 -15.54
CA TYR A 215 -7.11 6.36 -15.62
C TYR A 215 -5.69 6.42 -15.06
N LEU A 216 -5.35 5.49 -14.17
CA LEU A 216 -4.02 5.36 -13.59
C LEU A 216 -3.02 4.69 -14.55
N PHE A 217 -3.52 3.99 -15.58
CA PHE A 217 -2.76 3.24 -16.59
C PHE A 217 -3.54 3.08 -17.90
#